data_AF-R1AXG0-F1
#
_entry.id   AF-R1AXG0-F1
#
_cell.length_a   1.000
_cell.length_b   1.000
_cell.length_c   1.000
_cell.angle_alpha   90.00
_cell.angle_beta   90.00
_cell.angle_gamma   90.00
#
_symmetry.space_group_name_H-M   'P 1'
#
loop_
_entity.id
_entity.type
_entity.pdbx_description
1 polymer ?
#
loop_
_entity_poly.entity_id
_entity_poly.type
_entity_poly.pdbx_seq_one_letter_code
_entity_poly.pdbx_strand_id
1 'polypeptide(L)'
;MPSPIKVNTKALVGTALLAAISVVLLGAAIMVPLAGLPALRLSFFEIPIIIAGMLFGPLAGGLCGIIADLLGFLLFPKGAFFPGFTLSAALWGVIPGIIFKFMKSQNKKFNYSIVNVITTLILAAGVINILIANGVLKSQDGTFFIYDSKLTILHIALYLSVVLAFIIVPIIASKKAVIGIYSLDKLSFIVTITYLIISLGLNTYWLSIMFNKGFIYFLPGRIIAGLVVIPLHSTILYILSKTFKYIK
;
A
#
# COMPACT_ATOMS: atom_id res chain seq x y z
N MET A 1 -23.85 -7.55 -33.37
CA MET A 1 -23.93 -6.50 -32.32
C MET A 1 -23.28 -7.06 -31.05
N PRO A 2 -22.22 -6.44 -30.52
CA PRO A 2 -21.69 -6.84 -29.22
C PRO A 2 -22.78 -6.64 -28.17
N SER A 3 -23.02 -7.65 -27.34
CA SER A 3 -24.01 -7.58 -26.27
C SER A 3 -23.73 -6.39 -25.36
N PRO A 4 -24.75 -5.62 -24.93
CA PRO A 4 -24.52 -4.51 -24.02
C PRO A 4 -23.91 -5.06 -22.75
N ILE A 5 -22.78 -4.49 -22.34
CA ILE A 5 -22.13 -4.76 -21.06
C ILE A 5 -23.21 -4.54 -20.00
N LYS A 6 -23.71 -5.61 -19.37
CA LYS A 6 -24.69 -5.52 -18.29
C LYS A 6 -23.99 -4.94 -17.06
N VAL A 7 -23.88 -3.62 -17.00
CA VAL A 7 -23.38 -2.91 -15.82
C VAL A 7 -24.45 -3.03 -14.74
N ASN A 8 -24.13 -3.74 -13.66
CA ASN A 8 -25.01 -3.83 -12.50
C ASN A 8 -25.09 -2.45 -11.84
N THR A 9 -26.28 -1.86 -11.76
CA THR A 9 -26.51 -0.54 -11.14
C THR A 9 -25.97 -0.46 -9.72
N LYS A 10 -26.09 -1.53 -8.93
CA LYS A 10 -25.53 -1.60 -7.57
C LYS A 10 -24.00 -1.50 -7.58
N ALA A 11 -23.34 -2.15 -8.54
CA ALA A 11 -21.89 -2.07 -8.69
C ALA A 11 -21.43 -0.69 -9.17
N LEU A 12 -22.18 -0.07 -10.08
CA LEU A 12 -21.89 1.29 -10.55
C LEU A 12 -21.98 2.31 -9.41
N VAL A 13 -23.07 2.29 -8.64
CA VAL A 13 -23.24 3.22 -7.50
C VAL A 13 -22.19 2.96 -6.42
N GLY A 14 -21.92 1.69 -6.10
CA GLY A 14 -20.92 1.33 -5.09
C GLY A 14 -19.50 1.74 -5.48
N THR A 15 -19.13 1.59 -6.76
CA THR A 15 -17.81 2.03 -7.26
C THR A 15 -17.68 3.55 -7.28
N ALA A 16 -18.73 4.28 -7.68
CA ALA A 16 -18.73 5.75 -7.65
C ALA A 16 -18.56 6.30 -6.22
N LEU A 17 -19.25 5.70 -5.24
CA LEU A 17 -19.10 6.07 -3.83
C LEU A 17 -17.66 5.83 -3.33
N LEU A 18 -17.07 4.67 -3.66
CA LEU A 18 -15.70 4.35 -3.26
C LEU A 18 -14.68 5.27 -3.93
N ALA A 19 -14.91 5.67 -5.19
CA ALA A 19 -14.07 6.67 -5.87
C ALA A 19 -14.15 8.03 -5.16
N ALA A 20 -15.35 8.48 -4.78
CA ALA A 20 -15.51 9.73 -4.03
C ALA A 20 -14.79 9.68 -2.66
N ILE A 21 -14.91 8.57 -1.93
CA ILE A 21 -14.18 8.37 -0.65
C ILE A 21 -12.67 8.39 -0.89
N SER A 22 -12.18 7.75 -1.96
CA SER A 22 -10.76 7.77 -2.33
C SER A 22 -10.25 9.19 -2.54
N VAL A 23 -10.98 10.01 -3.28
CA VAL A 23 -10.65 11.42 -3.54
C VAL A 23 -10.59 12.23 -2.24
N VAL A 24 -11.54 12.05 -1.33
CA VAL A 24 -11.52 12.72 -0.01
C VAL A 24 -10.30 12.30 0.82
N LEU A 25 -9.99 11.01 0.85
CA LEU A 25 -8.82 10.47 1.57
C LEU A 25 -7.48 10.92 0.99
N LEU A 26 -7.44 11.28 -0.29
CA LEU A 26 -6.24 11.83 -0.94
C LEU A 26 -5.78 13.14 -0.27
N GLY A 27 -6.73 13.96 0.18
CA GLY A 27 -6.47 15.21 0.90
C GLY A 27 -5.80 14.99 2.26
N ALA A 28 -6.07 13.85 2.91
CA ALA A 28 -5.52 13.48 4.22
C ALA A 28 -4.14 12.82 4.17
N ALA A 29 -3.47 12.80 3.00
CA ALA A 29 -2.15 12.20 2.86
C ALA A 29 -1.08 13.00 3.64
N ILE A 30 -0.36 12.31 4.52
CA ILE A 30 0.71 12.88 5.34
C ILE A 30 2.05 12.62 4.65
N MET A 31 2.84 13.68 4.45
CA MET A 31 4.21 13.57 3.97
C MET A 31 5.16 13.69 5.15
N VAL A 32 5.93 12.64 5.41
CA VAL A 32 7.01 12.65 6.40
C VAL A 32 8.33 12.79 5.63
N PRO A 33 9.03 13.93 5.73
CA PRO A 33 10.35 14.07 5.13
C PRO A 33 11.31 13.14 5.88
N LEU A 34 12.02 12.27 5.14
CA LEU A 34 12.97 11.33 5.73
C LEU A 34 14.34 11.59 5.11
N ALA A 35 15.29 12.06 5.92
CA ALA A 35 16.70 12.19 5.54
C ALA A 35 16.95 12.92 4.20
N GLY A 36 16.30 14.06 3.97
CA GLY A 36 16.46 14.85 2.73
C GLY A 36 15.81 14.24 1.47
N LEU A 37 15.16 13.08 1.58
CA LEU A 37 14.39 12.45 0.51
C LEU A 37 12.89 12.79 0.65
N PRO A 38 12.22 13.22 -0.43
CA PRO A 38 10.78 13.53 -0.43
C PRO A 38 9.96 12.24 -0.54
N ALA A 39 10.09 11.31 0.41
CA ALA A 39 9.80 9.91 0.07
C ALA A 39 8.71 9.20 0.89
N LEU A 40 8.44 9.59 2.15
CA LEU A 40 7.42 8.90 2.93
C LEU A 40 6.06 9.62 2.82
N ARG A 41 5.37 9.43 1.69
CA ARG A 41 3.95 9.82 1.57
C ARG A 41 3.07 8.68 2.05
N LEU A 42 2.56 8.78 3.28
CA LEU A 42 1.56 7.86 3.81
C LEU A 42 0.18 8.31 3.34
N SER A 43 -0.49 7.46 2.57
CA SER A 43 -1.82 7.73 2.04
C SER A 43 -2.77 6.56 2.28
N PHE A 44 -4.06 6.86 2.27
CA PHE A 44 -5.14 5.88 2.49
C PHE A 44 -6.15 5.84 1.33
N PHE A 45 -5.91 6.63 0.26
CA PHE A 45 -6.82 6.70 -0.89
C PHE A 45 -6.89 5.39 -1.67
N GLU A 46 -5.87 4.55 -1.54
CA GLU A 46 -5.78 3.24 -2.20
C GLU A 46 -6.79 2.25 -1.61
N ILE A 47 -7.18 2.41 -0.33
CA ILE A 47 -8.04 1.45 0.37
C ILE A 47 -9.43 1.34 -0.29
N PRO A 48 -10.19 2.42 -0.56
CA PRO A 48 -11.45 2.32 -1.29
C PRO A 48 -11.32 1.70 -2.69
N ILE A 49 -10.20 1.95 -3.39
CA ILE A 49 -9.94 1.41 -4.72
C ILE A 49 -9.72 -0.11 -4.65
N ILE A 50 -8.94 -0.58 -3.68
CA ILE A 50 -8.74 -2.01 -3.38
C ILE A 50 -10.09 -2.69 -3.10
N ILE A 51 -10.92 -2.05 -2.26
CA ILE A 51 -12.26 -2.56 -1.91
C ILE A 51 -13.16 -2.66 -3.16
N ALA A 52 -13.14 -1.65 -4.03
CA ALA A 52 -13.91 -1.65 -5.27
C ALA A 52 -13.53 -2.85 -6.16
N GLY A 53 -12.22 -3.10 -6.30
CA GLY A 53 -11.69 -4.27 -7.00
C GLY A 53 -12.15 -5.60 -6.41
N MET A 54 -12.09 -5.74 -5.09
CA MET A 54 -12.47 -6.97 -4.38
C MET A 54 -13.99 -7.24 -4.41
N LEU A 55 -14.82 -6.20 -4.26
CA LEU A 55 -16.27 -6.35 -4.16
C LEU A 55 -16.96 -6.43 -5.53
N PHE A 56 -16.57 -5.57 -6.47
CA PHE A 56 -17.23 -5.39 -7.76
C PHE A 56 -16.42 -5.94 -8.94
N GLY A 57 -15.18 -6.35 -8.70
CA GLY A 57 -14.31 -7.02 -9.66
C GLY A 57 -13.23 -6.11 -10.25
N PRO A 58 -12.28 -6.70 -11.02
CA PRO A 58 -11.08 -5.98 -11.47
C PRO A 58 -11.37 -4.74 -12.31
N LEU A 59 -12.31 -4.83 -13.26
CA LEU A 59 -12.66 -3.71 -14.15
C LEU A 59 -13.27 -2.55 -13.35
N ALA A 60 -14.16 -2.85 -12.41
CA ALA A 60 -14.76 -1.88 -11.51
C ALA A 60 -13.71 -1.18 -10.62
N GLY A 61 -12.77 -1.95 -10.06
CA GLY A 61 -11.64 -1.40 -9.31
C GLY A 61 -10.73 -0.51 -10.17
N GLY A 62 -10.42 -0.93 -11.40
CA GLY A 62 -9.61 -0.15 -12.33
C GLY A 62 -10.24 1.20 -12.69
N LEU A 63 -11.53 1.19 -13.05
CA LEU A 63 -12.27 2.42 -13.35
C LEU A 63 -12.37 3.33 -12.12
N CYS A 64 -12.62 2.76 -10.94
CA CYS A 64 -12.60 3.50 -9.67
C CYS A 64 -11.26 4.22 -9.46
N GLY A 65 -10.14 3.53 -9.69
CA GLY A 65 -8.80 4.11 -9.56
C GLY A 65 -8.51 5.21 -10.57
N ILE A 66 -8.88 5.03 -11.85
CA ILE A 66 -8.72 6.06 -12.88
C ILE A 66 -9.51 7.32 -12.53
N ILE A 67 -10.79 7.16 -12.16
CA ILE A 67 -11.66 8.28 -11.80
C ILE A 67 -11.12 8.99 -10.56
N ALA A 68 -10.72 8.24 -9.53
CA ALA A 68 -10.19 8.81 -8.30
C ALA A 68 -8.89 9.59 -8.53
N ASP A 69 -8.01 9.13 -9.40
CA ASP A 69 -6.76 9.81 -9.73
C ASP A 69 -7.00 11.11 -10.52
N LEU A 70 -7.83 11.05 -11.56
CA LEU A 70 -8.14 12.21 -12.39
C LEU A 70 -8.88 13.30 -11.60
N LEU A 71 -9.90 12.92 -10.81
CA LEU A 71 -10.61 13.86 -9.94
C LEU A 71 -9.71 14.36 -8.81
N GLY A 72 -8.90 13.48 -8.24
CA GLY A 72 -7.93 13.84 -7.21
C GLY A 72 -6.92 14.88 -7.70
N PHE A 73 -6.41 14.72 -8.92
CA PHE A 73 -5.54 15.69 -9.57
C PHE A 73 -6.25 17.02 -9.82
N LEU A 74 -7.50 16.99 -10.28
CA LEU A 74 -8.29 18.20 -10.54
C LEU A 74 -8.56 19.01 -9.26
N LEU A 75 -8.90 18.34 -8.15
CA LEU A 75 -9.25 18.99 -6.89
C LEU A 75 -8.05 19.35 -6.03
N PHE A 76 -6.99 18.54 -6.08
CA PHE A 76 -5.77 18.71 -5.28
C PHE A 76 -4.53 18.65 -6.17
N PRO A 77 -4.30 19.65 -7.05
CA PRO A 77 -3.17 19.64 -7.96
C PRO A 77 -1.85 19.71 -7.18
N LYS A 78 -1.15 18.57 -7.07
CA LYS A 78 0.16 18.45 -6.42
C LYS A 78 1.20 18.03 -7.46
N GLY A 79 1.79 19.00 -8.14
CA GLY A 79 2.79 18.80 -9.17
C GLY A 79 2.22 18.56 -10.56
N ALA A 80 3.08 18.12 -11.48
CA ALA A 80 2.68 17.86 -12.87
C ALA A 80 1.89 16.56 -13.01
N PHE A 81 0.86 16.58 -13.86
CA PHE A 81 0.12 15.38 -14.22
C PHE A 81 1.03 14.41 -14.98
N PHE A 82 1.01 13.14 -14.58
CA PHE A 82 1.74 12.07 -15.27
C PHE A 82 0.83 10.85 -15.48
N PRO A 83 0.51 10.48 -16.73
CA PRO A 83 -0.43 9.39 -17.03
C PRO A 83 -0.04 8.03 -16.42
N GLY A 84 1.25 7.79 -16.17
CA GLY A 84 1.70 6.55 -15.52
C GLY A 84 1.16 6.39 -14.10
N PHE A 85 0.94 7.49 -13.36
CA PHE A 85 0.32 7.41 -12.02
C PHE A 85 -1.16 7.07 -12.10
N THR A 86 -1.87 7.51 -13.14
CA THR A 86 -3.26 7.08 -13.39
C THR A 86 -3.33 5.59 -13.70
N LEU A 87 -2.36 5.05 -14.45
CA LEU A 87 -2.24 3.61 -14.67
C LEU A 87 -1.97 2.86 -13.36
N SER A 88 -1.05 3.36 -12.54
CA SER A 88 -0.80 2.81 -11.20
C SER A 88 -2.06 2.83 -10.33
N ALA A 89 -2.84 3.91 -10.36
CA ALA A 89 -4.10 4.03 -9.64
C ALA A 89 -5.16 3.02 -10.12
N ALA A 90 -5.25 2.78 -11.43
CA ALA A 90 -6.09 1.72 -11.98
C ALA A 90 -5.67 0.33 -11.45
N LEU A 91 -4.36 0.06 -11.46
CA LEU A 91 -3.82 -1.23 -10.99
C LEU A 91 -4.05 -1.47 -9.50
N TRP A 92 -4.15 -0.41 -8.69
CA TRP A 92 -4.51 -0.52 -7.27
C TRP A 92 -5.89 -1.13 -7.05
N GLY A 93 -6.78 -1.12 -8.06
CA GLY A 93 -8.06 -1.82 -8.02
C GLY A 93 -8.07 -3.13 -8.81
N VAL A 94 -7.39 -3.16 -9.96
CA VAL A 94 -7.37 -4.34 -10.83
C VAL A 94 -6.66 -5.52 -10.17
N ILE A 95 -5.45 -5.31 -9.63
CA ILE A 95 -4.63 -6.38 -9.06
C ILE A 95 -5.32 -7.05 -7.86
N PRO A 96 -5.80 -6.30 -6.85
CA PRO A 96 -6.57 -6.90 -5.76
C PRO A 96 -7.82 -7.64 -6.22
N GLY A 97 -8.55 -7.10 -7.20
CA GLY A 97 -9.74 -7.75 -7.74
C GLY A 97 -9.42 -9.10 -8.40
N ILE A 98 -8.30 -9.18 -9.12
CA ILE A 98 -7.83 -10.43 -9.75
C ILE A 98 -7.43 -11.44 -8.67
N ILE A 99 -6.56 -11.04 -7.73
CA ILE A 99 -6.09 -11.93 -6.66
C ILE A 99 -7.26 -12.44 -5.82
N PHE A 100 -8.18 -11.56 -5.44
CA PHE A 100 -9.35 -11.92 -4.65
C PHE A 100 -10.27 -12.91 -5.38
N LYS A 101 -10.50 -12.71 -6.69
CA LYS A 101 -11.28 -13.63 -7.52
C LYS A 101 -10.62 -15.01 -7.60
N PHE A 102 -9.30 -15.07 -7.78
CA PHE A 102 -8.54 -16.32 -7.77
C PHE A 102 -8.59 -17.02 -6.41
N MET A 103 -8.42 -16.28 -5.30
CA MET A 103 -8.52 -16.83 -3.94
C MET A 103 -9.90 -17.39 -3.62
N LYS A 104 -10.96 -16.76 -4.14
CA LYS A 104 -12.34 -17.26 -3.98
C LYS A 104 -12.58 -18.56 -4.77
N SER A 105 -11.90 -18.73 -5.91
CA SER A 105 -12.04 -19.90 -6.78
C SER A 105 -11.20 -21.10 -6.33
N GLN A 106 -10.16 -20.88 -5.53
CA GLN A 106 -9.23 -21.91 -5.09
C GLN A 106 -9.69 -22.53 -3.76
N ASN A 107 -9.90 -23.84 -3.74
CA ASN A 107 -10.23 -24.60 -2.52
C ASN A 107 -8.97 -25.09 -1.77
N LYS A 108 -7.77 -24.71 -2.24
CA LYS A 108 -6.49 -25.11 -1.65
C LYS A 108 -6.10 -24.23 -0.46
N LYS A 109 -5.61 -24.87 0.61
CA LYS A 109 -5.01 -24.23 1.79
C LYS A 109 -3.61 -23.70 1.47
N PHE A 110 -3.50 -22.67 0.65
CA PHE A 110 -2.23 -21.96 0.50
C PHE A 110 -1.92 -21.18 1.79
N ASN A 111 -0.68 -21.27 2.29
CA ASN A 111 -0.29 -20.60 3.52
C ASN A 111 0.19 -19.17 3.24
N TYR A 112 -0.77 -18.25 3.16
CA TYR A 112 -0.52 -16.83 2.91
C TYR A 112 0.35 -16.16 4.00
N SER A 113 0.29 -16.65 5.24
CA SER A 113 1.06 -16.09 6.36
C SER A 113 2.56 -16.25 6.15
N ILE A 114 3.03 -17.40 5.66
CA ILE A 114 4.46 -17.63 5.37
C ILE A 114 4.96 -16.65 4.32
N VAL A 115 4.20 -16.45 3.24
CA VAL A 115 4.60 -15.53 2.17
C VAL A 115 4.68 -14.09 2.67
N ASN A 116 3.72 -13.68 3.50
CA ASN A 116 3.74 -12.34 4.11
C ASN A 116 4.97 -12.17 5.01
N VAL A 117 5.28 -13.15 5.87
CA VAL A 117 6.47 -13.12 6.75
C VAL A 117 7.76 -13.05 5.95
N ILE A 118 7.91 -13.88 4.91
CA ILE A 118 9.11 -13.85 4.06
C ILE A 118 9.22 -12.47 3.37
N THR A 119 8.13 -11.95 2.85
CA THR A 119 8.15 -10.66 2.15
C THR A 119 8.46 -9.50 3.09
N THR A 120 7.90 -9.48 4.29
CA THR A 120 8.22 -8.45 5.30
C THR A 120 9.66 -8.55 5.79
N LEU A 121 10.21 -9.76 5.94
CA LEU A 121 11.62 -9.97 6.26
C LEU A 121 12.53 -9.43 5.15
N ILE A 122 12.20 -9.69 3.88
CA ILE A 122 12.96 -9.16 2.73
C ILE A 122 12.92 -7.64 2.71
N LEU A 123 11.74 -7.02 2.92
CA LEU A 123 11.62 -5.56 2.99
C LEU A 123 12.40 -4.99 4.18
N ALA A 124 12.37 -5.65 5.35
CA ALA A 124 13.11 -5.22 6.53
C ALA A 124 14.63 -5.31 6.32
N ALA A 125 15.12 -6.40 5.73
CA ALA A 125 16.51 -6.54 5.33
C ALA A 125 16.93 -5.47 4.31
N GLY A 126 16.03 -5.15 3.36
CA GLY A 126 16.21 -4.04 2.43
C GLY A 126 16.42 -2.71 3.14
N VAL A 127 15.60 -2.38 4.15
CA VAL A 127 15.76 -1.16 4.95
C VAL A 127 17.10 -1.13 5.67
N ILE A 128 17.55 -2.24 6.27
CA ILE A 128 18.85 -2.31 6.96
C ILE A 128 19.99 -2.01 5.97
N ASN A 129 19.99 -2.65 4.81
CA ASN A 129 20.98 -2.41 3.76
C ASN A 129 21.00 -0.95 3.30
N ILE A 130 19.83 -0.33 3.16
CA ILE A 130 19.68 1.08 2.77
C ILE A 130 20.25 2.03 3.84
N LEU A 131 20.02 1.75 5.11
CA LEU A 131 20.52 2.56 6.21
C LEU A 131 22.06 2.52 6.27
N ILE A 132 22.65 1.35 6.00
CA ILE A 132 24.11 1.18 5.91
C ILE A 132 24.66 1.89 4.66
N ALA A 133 24.06 1.68 3.49
CA ALA A 133 24.54 2.22 2.21
C ALA A 133 24.48 3.75 2.13
N ASN A 134 23.48 4.38 2.75
CA ASN A 134 23.35 5.85 2.78
C ASN A 134 24.23 6.51 3.86
N GLY A 135 25.10 5.76 4.54
CA GLY A 135 25.97 6.29 5.61
C GLY A 135 25.18 6.78 6.83
N VAL A 136 23.90 6.43 6.93
CA VAL A 136 23.00 6.73 8.06
C VAL A 136 23.31 5.83 9.24
N LEU A 137 23.89 4.66 9.00
CA LEU A 137 24.50 3.80 10.01
C LEU A 137 25.97 3.65 9.67
N LYS A 138 26.81 4.55 10.21
CA LYS A 138 28.25 4.29 10.29
C LYS A 138 28.54 3.62 11.62
N SER A 139 29.11 2.41 11.55
CA SER A 139 29.73 1.77 12.72
C SER A 139 31.16 2.27 12.80
N GLN A 140 31.41 3.21 13.72
CA GLN A 140 32.76 3.54 14.19
C GLN A 140 32.82 3.16 15.67
N ASP A 141 33.76 2.28 16.01
CA ASP A 141 34.12 1.89 17.38
C ASP A 141 32.93 1.52 18.28
N GLY A 142 32.07 0.59 17.83
CA GLY A 142 30.99 0.04 18.65
C GLY A 142 29.80 0.99 18.90
N THR A 143 29.76 2.15 18.23
CA THR A 143 28.65 3.10 18.31
C THR A 143 28.09 3.45 16.93
N PHE A 144 26.76 3.51 16.83
CA PHE A 144 26.05 3.86 15.61
C PHE A 144 25.82 5.37 15.55
N PHE A 145 26.17 6.01 14.42
CA PHE A 145 25.93 7.44 14.19
C PHE A 145 24.94 7.64 13.03
N ILE A 146 23.96 8.55 13.20
CA ILE A 146 23.08 9.04 12.12
C ILE A 146 23.55 10.43 11.70
N TYR A 147 23.99 10.54 10.44
CA TYR A 147 24.30 11.76 9.69
C TYR A 147 25.36 12.73 10.25
N ASP A 148 25.65 12.73 11.56
CA ASP A 148 26.73 13.42 12.32
C ASP A 148 26.32 13.65 13.80
N SER A 149 25.15 13.15 14.23
CA SER A 149 24.69 13.20 15.62
C SER A 149 24.82 11.85 16.32
N LYS A 150 25.30 11.82 17.57
CA LYS A 150 25.28 10.61 18.41
C LYS A 150 23.84 10.12 18.53
N LEU A 151 23.58 8.88 18.16
CA LEU A 151 22.30 8.23 18.42
C LEU A 151 22.10 8.12 19.93
N THR A 152 21.26 8.99 20.49
CA THR A 152 20.72 8.75 21.82
C THR A 152 19.83 7.51 21.74
N ILE A 153 19.98 6.58 22.68
CA ILE A 153 19.15 5.37 22.83
C ILE A 153 17.65 5.66 22.69
N LEU A 154 17.21 6.86 23.10
CA LEU A 154 15.84 7.35 22.99
C LEU A 154 15.32 7.44 21.54
N HIS A 155 16.11 7.91 20.57
CA HIS A 155 15.68 8.07 19.18
C HIS A 155 15.56 6.72 18.46
N ILE A 156 16.49 5.80 18.74
CA ILE A 156 16.40 4.42 18.28
C ILE A 156 15.18 3.75 18.92
N ALA A 157 14.97 3.93 20.22
CA ALA A 157 13.85 3.34 20.95
C ALA A 157 12.49 3.90 20.48
N LEU A 158 12.40 5.18 20.14
CA LEU A 158 11.19 5.79 19.56
C LEU A 158 10.91 5.26 18.16
N TYR A 159 11.94 5.16 17.31
CA TYR A 159 11.77 4.59 15.97
C TYR A 159 11.41 3.10 16.03
N LEU A 160 12.10 2.31 16.87
CA LEU A 160 11.77 0.91 17.09
C LEU A 160 10.38 0.76 17.68
N SER A 161 9.96 1.59 18.63
CA SER A 161 8.64 1.48 19.27
C SER A 161 7.50 1.78 18.30
N VAL A 162 7.67 2.76 17.40
CA VAL A 162 6.71 3.03 16.32
C VAL A 162 6.63 1.85 15.36
N VAL A 163 7.78 1.32 14.91
CA VAL A 163 7.82 0.14 14.04
C VAL A 163 7.22 -1.10 14.73
N LEU A 164 7.54 -1.34 16.00
CA LEU A 164 6.96 -2.41 16.82
C LEU A 164 5.46 -2.21 17.01
N ALA A 165 4.97 -1.01 17.27
CA ALA A 165 3.54 -0.74 17.36
C ALA A 165 2.82 -1.07 16.05
N PHE A 166 3.40 -0.71 14.90
CA PHE A 166 2.85 -1.05 13.58
C PHE A 166 2.90 -2.55 13.25
N ILE A 167 3.83 -3.32 13.81
CA ILE A 167 3.90 -4.78 13.69
C ILE A 167 2.94 -5.48 14.66
N ILE A 168 2.84 -4.98 15.90
CA ILE A 168 2.07 -5.58 16.99
C ILE A 168 0.55 -5.38 16.77
N VAL A 169 0.12 -4.21 16.29
CA VAL A 169 -1.31 -3.91 16.08
C VAL A 169 -1.99 -4.93 15.14
N PRO A 170 -1.42 -5.29 13.97
CA PRO A 170 -1.94 -6.38 13.13
C PRO A 170 -1.96 -7.75 13.81
N ILE A 171 -0.94 -8.07 14.62
CA ILE A 171 -0.84 -9.36 15.31
C ILE A 171 -1.90 -9.48 16.41
N ILE A 172 -2.16 -8.40 17.16
CA ILE A 172 -3.24 -8.34 18.15
C ILE A 172 -4.61 -8.41 17.44
N ALA A 173 -4.77 -7.69 16.32
CA ALA A 173 -5.99 -7.75 15.51
C ALA A 173 -6.26 -9.14 14.90
N SER A 174 -5.19 -9.92 14.64
CA SER A 174 -5.25 -11.28 14.09
C SER A 174 -5.86 -12.31 15.06
N LYS A 175 -5.72 -12.13 16.38
CA LYS A 175 -6.25 -13.10 17.39
C LYS A 175 -7.78 -13.22 17.41
N LYS A 176 -8.53 -12.30 16.79
CA LYS A 176 -9.99 -12.39 16.59
C LYS A 176 -10.32 -12.84 15.16
N ALA A 177 -9.70 -13.91 14.67
CA ALA A 177 -9.84 -14.35 13.29
C ALA A 177 -11.31 -14.63 12.91
N VAL A 178 -11.79 -13.90 11.89
CA VAL A 178 -13.03 -14.26 11.18
C VAL A 178 -12.65 -15.41 10.25
N ILE A 179 -13.22 -16.59 10.47
CA ILE A 179 -13.05 -17.75 9.59
C ILE A 179 -13.72 -17.42 8.26
N GLY A 180 -12.95 -17.24 7.18
CA GLY A 180 -13.52 -16.90 5.87
C GLY A 180 -12.52 -16.43 4.81
N ILE A 181 -13.06 -15.97 3.68
CA ILE A 181 -12.28 -15.44 2.54
C ILE A 181 -11.58 -14.12 2.91
N TYR A 182 -12.10 -13.40 3.91
CA TYR A 182 -11.58 -12.11 4.39
C TYR A 182 -10.65 -12.24 5.62
N SER A 183 -9.91 -13.34 5.73
CA SER A 183 -8.93 -13.48 6.81
C SER A 183 -7.77 -12.49 6.64
N LEU A 184 -7.18 -12.05 7.76
CA LEU A 184 -6.11 -11.05 7.77
C LEU A 184 -4.92 -11.49 6.89
N ASP A 185 -4.57 -12.78 6.90
CA ASP A 185 -3.45 -13.31 6.09
C ASP A 185 -3.68 -13.13 4.58
N LYS A 186 -4.91 -13.36 4.11
CA LYS A 186 -5.28 -13.23 2.69
C LYS A 186 -5.30 -11.76 2.27
N LEU A 187 -5.86 -10.90 3.12
CA LEU A 187 -5.89 -9.47 2.87
C LEU A 187 -4.48 -8.87 2.86
N SER A 188 -3.64 -9.28 3.80
CA SER A 188 -2.24 -8.86 3.85
C SER A 188 -1.45 -9.34 2.64
N PHE A 189 -1.72 -10.53 2.14
CA PHE A 189 -1.13 -11.01 0.90
C PHE A 189 -1.54 -10.16 -0.31
N ILE A 190 -2.85 -9.85 -0.45
CA ILE A 190 -3.36 -8.98 -1.50
C ILE A 190 -2.67 -7.61 -1.47
N VAL A 191 -2.62 -6.98 -0.29
CA VAL A 191 -1.99 -5.67 -0.11
C VAL A 191 -0.50 -5.73 -0.41
N THR A 192 0.20 -6.75 0.08
CA THR A 192 1.65 -6.92 -0.11
C THR A 192 2.00 -7.01 -1.59
N ILE A 193 1.37 -7.91 -2.34
CA ILE A 193 1.64 -8.08 -3.78
C ILE A 193 1.32 -6.80 -4.55
N THR A 194 0.20 -6.17 -4.24
CA THR A 194 -0.21 -4.91 -4.88
C THR A 194 0.79 -3.80 -4.60
N TYR A 195 1.28 -3.68 -3.36
CA TYR A 195 2.28 -2.71 -2.97
C TYR A 195 3.63 -2.94 -3.66
N LEU A 196 4.09 -4.20 -3.77
CA LEU A 196 5.35 -4.53 -4.45
C LEU A 196 5.32 -4.12 -5.93
N ILE A 197 4.25 -4.47 -6.64
CA ILE A 197 4.14 -4.20 -8.07
C ILE A 197 3.99 -2.69 -8.32
N ILE A 198 3.08 -2.05 -7.59
CA ILE A 198 2.68 -0.68 -7.91
C ILE A 198 3.58 0.34 -7.22
N SER A 199 3.77 0.23 -5.90
CA SER A 199 4.54 1.23 -5.15
C SER A 199 6.03 1.08 -5.36
N LEU A 200 6.57 -0.15 -5.18
CA LEU A 200 8.00 -0.40 -5.33
C LEU A 200 8.45 -0.47 -6.79
N GLY A 201 7.64 -1.05 -7.68
CA GLY A 201 7.91 -1.10 -9.11
C GLY A 201 7.51 0.16 -9.85
N LEU A 202 6.24 0.24 -10.25
CA LEU A 202 5.74 1.24 -11.19
C LEU A 202 5.93 2.68 -10.70
N ASN A 203 5.50 3.00 -9.47
CA ASN A 203 5.56 4.37 -8.96
C ASN A 203 7.01 4.85 -8.81
N THR A 204 7.93 3.99 -8.37
CA THR A 204 9.36 4.30 -8.33
C THR A 204 9.90 4.56 -9.73
N TYR A 205 9.48 3.76 -10.71
CA TYR A 205 9.85 3.93 -12.11
C TYR A 205 9.31 5.23 -12.70
N TRP A 206 8.04 5.58 -12.47
CA TRP A 206 7.45 6.84 -12.92
C TRP A 206 8.17 8.05 -12.32
N LEU A 207 8.52 7.99 -11.03
CA LEU A 207 9.31 9.04 -10.40
C LEU A 207 10.71 9.16 -11.03
N SER A 208 11.34 8.04 -11.41
CA SER A 208 12.64 8.08 -12.07
C SER A 208 12.61 8.84 -13.40
N ILE A 209 11.53 8.66 -14.18
CA ILE A 209 11.31 9.37 -15.44
C ILE A 209 10.99 10.84 -15.19
N MET A 210 10.04 11.14 -14.29
CA MET A 210 9.57 12.51 -14.05
C MET A 210 10.63 13.43 -13.47
N PHE A 211 11.45 12.91 -12.56
CA PHE A 211 12.49 13.69 -11.88
C PHE A 211 13.87 13.53 -12.52
N ASN A 212 13.97 12.73 -13.58
CA ASN A 212 15.23 12.38 -14.25
C ASN A 212 16.33 11.93 -13.26
N LYS A 213 15.93 11.14 -12.27
CA LYS A 213 16.80 10.55 -11.24
C LYS A 213 16.78 9.03 -11.36
N GLY A 214 17.85 8.36 -10.95
CA GLY A 214 17.93 6.90 -11.01
C GLY A 214 16.84 6.22 -10.16
N PHE A 215 16.35 5.07 -10.62
CA PHE A 215 15.35 4.25 -9.89
C PHE A 215 15.76 3.96 -8.44
N ILE A 216 17.04 3.66 -8.23
CA ILE A 216 17.65 3.37 -6.93
C ILE A 216 17.51 4.54 -5.95
N TYR A 217 17.37 5.78 -6.43
CA TYR A 217 17.20 6.95 -5.58
C TYR A 217 15.87 6.95 -4.79
N PHE A 218 14.79 6.49 -5.43
CA PHE A 218 13.45 6.52 -4.82
C PHE A 218 13.10 5.23 -4.07
N LEU A 219 13.74 4.12 -4.43
CA LEU A 219 13.48 2.80 -3.87
C LEU A 219 13.61 2.76 -2.32
N PRO A 220 14.62 3.39 -1.68
CA PRO A 220 14.74 3.48 -0.24
C PRO A 220 13.48 3.90 0.50
N GLY A 221 12.91 5.05 0.12
CA GLY A 221 11.72 5.56 0.80
C GLY A 221 10.50 4.69 0.57
N ARG A 222 10.40 4.01 -0.58
CA ARG A 222 9.31 3.08 -0.88
C ARG A 222 9.40 1.79 -0.08
N ILE A 223 10.61 1.28 0.20
CA ILE A 223 10.81 0.11 1.05
C ILE A 223 10.42 0.45 2.50
N ILE A 224 10.87 1.60 3.00
CA ILE A 224 10.52 2.07 4.36
C ILE A 224 9.01 2.30 4.49
N ALA A 225 8.39 2.97 3.53
CA ALA A 225 6.94 3.15 3.51
C ALA A 225 6.20 1.80 3.48
N GLY A 226 6.72 0.80 2.77
CA GLY A 226 6.10 -0.53 2.68
C GLY A 226 5.99 -1.23 4.01
N LEU A 227 7.00 -1.10 4.88
CA LEU A 227 6.97 -1.69 6.23
C LEU A 227 5.82 -1.17 7.09
N VAL A 228 5.39 0.08 6.86
CA VAL A 228 4.30 0.71 7.62
C VAL A 228 2.97 0.53 6.90
N VAL A 229 2.94 0.82 5.60
CA VAL A 229 1.71 0.84 4.79
C VAL A 229 1.09 -0.55 4.67
N ILE A 230 1.89 -1.61 4.46
CA ILE A 230 1.37 -2.97 4.29
C ILE A 230 0.56 -3.42 5.51
N PRO A 231 1.10 -3.43 6.75
CA PRO A 231 0.32 -3.85 7.92
C PRO A 231 -0.88 -2.93 8.20
N LEU A 232 -0.72 -1.63 7.97
CA LEU A 232 -1.76 -0.64 8.20
C LEU A 232 -2.93 -0.83 7.24
N HIS A 233 -2.69 -0.87 5.93
CA HIS A 233 -3.74 -1.10 4.93
C HIS A 233 -4.43 -2.46 5.15
N SER A 234 -3.67 -3.49 5.50
CA SER A 234 -4.21 -4.83 5.77
C SER A 234 -5.16 -4.87 6.96
N THR A 235 -4.81 -4.17 8.04
CA THR A 235 -5.66 -4.09 9.24
C THR A 235 -6.93 -3.27 9.00
N ILE A 236 -6.82 -2.13 8.31
CA ILE A 236 -7.99 -1.33 7.92
C ILE A 236 -8.92 -2.16 7.04
N LEU A 237 -8.39 -2.82 6.00
CA LEU A 237 -9.18 -3.68 5.12
C LEU A 237 -9.84 -4.81 5.90
N TYR A 238 -9.14 -5.42 6.86
CA TYR A 238 -9.70 -6.46 7.70
C TYR A 238 -10.88 -5.95 8.56
N ILE A 239 -10.75 -4.78 9.18
CA ILE A 239 -11.85 -4.15 9.93
C ILE A 239 -13.04 -3.85 9.01
N LEU A 240 -12.80 -3.21 7.86
CA LEU A 240 -13.83 -2.86 6.90
C LEU A 240 -14.50 -4.10 6.29
N SER A 241 -13.77 -5.20 6.10
CA SER A 241 -14.31 -6.43 5.52
C SER A 241 -15.46 -7.04 6.32
N LYS A 242 -15.54 -6.74 7.63
CA LYS A 242 -16.67 -7.15 8.49
C LYS A 242 -17.99 -6.52 8.05
N THR A 243 -17.94 -5.37 7.40
CA THR A 243 -19.12 -4.66 6.88
C THR A 243 -19.57 -5.16 5.50
N PHE A 244 -18.73 -5.91 4.78
CA PHE A 244 -19.02 -6.30 3.39
C PHE A 244 -20.22 -7.24 3.26
N LYS A 245 -20.61 -7.92 4.34
CA LYS A 245 -21.83 -8.75 4.38
C LYS A 245 -23.10 -7.92 4.12
N TYR A 246 -23.10 -6.62 4.47
CA TYR A 246 -24.25 -5.73 4.29
C TYR A 246 -24.28 -5.06 2.91
N ILE A 247 -23.16 -5.10 2.17
CA ILE A 247 -23.02 -4.46 0.85
C ILE A 247 -23.41 -5.44 -0.28
N LYS A 248 -23.19 -6.74 -0.09
CA LYS A 248 -23.65 -7.77 -1.04
C LYS A 248 -25.16 -7.89 -1.04
#